data_AF-A0A6I3UZI6-F1
#
_entry.id   AF-A0A6I3UZI6-F1
#
_cell.length_a   1.000
_cell.length_b   1.000
_cell.length_c   1.000
_cell.angle_alpha   90.00
_cell.angle_beta   90.00
_cell.angle_gamma   90.00
#
_symmetry.space_group_name_H-M   'P 1'
#
loop_
_entity.id
_entity.type
_entity.pdbx_description
1 polymer ?
#
loop_
_entity_poly.entity_id
_entity_poly.type
_entity_poly.pdbx_seq_one_letter_code
_entity_poly.pdbx_strand_id
1 'polypeptide(L)' 'MINNVVLVGRLTRDAELRYTQSNIAVATFTLAVNRPFKNEAGEREADFINCVIWR' A
#
# COMPACT_ATOMS: atom_id res chain seq x y z
N MET A 1 23.58 6.26 0.12
CA MET A 1 22.36 6.69 -0.59
C MET A 1 21.18 6.47 0.34
N ILE A 2 20.20 7.38 0.37
CA ILE A 2 19.03 7.30 1.26
C ILE A 2 17.80 6.90 0.42
N ASN A 3 17.05 5.91 0.89
CA ASN A 3 15.74 5.53 0.34
C ASN A 3 14.76 5.38 1.51
N ASN A 4 13.78 6.29 1.58
CA ASN A 4 12.78 6.35 2.65
C ASN A 4 11.42 6.69 2.04
N VAL A 5 10.37 5.98 2.46
CA VAL A 5 8.99 6.16 1.97
C VAL A 5 8.05 6.23 3.18
N VAL A 6 7.21 7.27 3.23
CA VAL A 6 6.18 7.47 4.25
C VAL A 6 4.83 7.63 3.54
N LEU A 7 3.85 6.79 3.88
CA LEU A 7 2.52 6.79 3.26
C LEU A 7 1.43 6.82 4.33
N VAL A 8 0.35 7.55 4.04
CA VAL A 8 -0.88 7.56 4.85
C VAL A 8 -2.05 7.34 3.89
N GLY A 9 -2.81 6.28 4.12
CA GLY A 9 -3.89 5.89 3.23
C GLY A 9 -4.84 4.89 3.86
N ARG A 10 -5.69 4.27 3.05
CA ARG A 10 -6.66 3.25 3.48
C ARG A 10 -6.36 1.91 2.80
N LEU A 11 -6.58 0.81 3.51
CA LEU A 11 -6.54 -0.51 2.90
C LEU A 11 -7.67 -0.65 1.89
N THR A 12 -7.36 -1.17 0.71
CA THR A 12 -8.36 -1.46 -0.33
C THR A 12 -9.15 -2.74 -0.06
N ARG A 13 -8.56 -3.65 0.72
CA ARG A 13 -9.12 -4.92 1.17
C ARG A 13 -8.34 -5.41 2.39
N ASP A 14 -8.83 -6.46 3.03
CA ASP A 14 -8.11 -7.15 4.11
C ASP A 14 -6.72 -7.62 3.63
N ALA A 15 -5.74 -7.54 4.52
CA ALA A 15 -4.37 -7.96 4.22
C ALA A 15 -4.30 -9.48 4.04
N GLU A 16 -3.63 -9.93 2.98
CA GLU A 16 -3.41 -11.35 2.73
C GLU A 16 -2.20 -11.84 3.49
N LEU A 17 -2.40 -12.68 4.51
CA LEU A 17 -1.33 -13.34 5.27
C LEU A 17 -1.00 -14.70 4.64
N ARG A 18 0.29 -14.93 4.37
CA ARG A 18 0.83 -16.21 3.88
C ARG A 18 2.06 -16.61 4.68
N TYR A 19 2.39 -17.90 4.64
CA TYR A 19 3.62 -18.43 5.22
C TYR A 19 4.51 -18.97 4.10
N THR A 20 5.81 -18.67 4.16
CA THR A 20 6.79 -19.24 3.22
C THR A 20 7.06 -20.72 3.54
N GLN A 21 7.81 -21.40 2.67
CA GLN A 21 8.27 -22.77 2.93
C GLN A 21 9.13 -22.88 4.21
N SER A 22 9.78 -21.78 4.60
CA SER A 22 10.56 -21.68 5.84
C SER A 22 9.71 -21.24 7.05
N ASN A 23 8.38 -21.27 6.93
CA ASN A 23 7.43 -20.85 7.98
C ASN A 23 7.56 -19.37 8.40
N ILE A 24 8.01 -18.51 7.49
CA ILE A 24 8.12 -17.06 7.72
C ILE A 24 6.79 -16.40 7.33
N ALA A 25 6.26 -15.53 8.18
CA ALA A 25 5.01 -14.83 7.93
C ALA A 25 5.26 -13.62 7.00
N VAL A 26 4.50 -13.56 5.90
CA VAL A 26 4.49 -12.44 4.97
C VAL A 26 3.05 -11.98 4.77
N ALA A 27 2.81 -10.67 4.89
CA ALA A 27 1.51 -10.10 4.56
C ALA A 27 1.63 -9.09 3.43
N THR A 28 0.69 -9.14 2.49
CA THR A 28 0.60 -8.22 1.36
C THR A 28 -0.71 -7.46 1.39
N PHE A 29 -0.65 -6.16 1.12
CA PHE A 29 -1.83 -5.31 1.05
C PHE A 29 -1.61 -4.15 0.06
N THR A 30 -2.71 -3.61 -0.45
CA THR A 30 -2.69 -2.43 -1.33
C THR A 30 -3.28 -1.24 -0.60
N LEU A 31 -2.50 -0.16 -0.51
CA LEU A 31 -2.87 1.09 0.14
C LEU A 31 -3.37 2.09 -0.91
N ALA A 32 -4.61 2.56 -0.74
CA ALA A 32 -5.14 3.69 -1.49
C ALA A 32 -4.73 5.00 -0.82
N VAL A 33 -3.94 5.81 -1.54
CA VAL A 33 -3.43 7.11 -1.08
C VAL A 33 -4.03 8.19 -1.97
N ASN A 34 -4.91 9.02 -1.40
CA ASN A 34 -5.54 10.10 -2.15
C ASN A 34 -4.52 11.18 -2.51
N ARG A 35 -4.56 11.65 -3.75
CA ARG A 35 -3.75 12.78 -4.19
C ARG A 35 -4.23 14.07 -3.52
N PRO A 36 -3.32 15.00 -3.17
CA PRO A 36 -3.70 16.26 -2.54
C PRO A 36 -4.41 17.22 -3.51
N PHE A 37 -4.34 16.97 -4.81
CA PHE A 37 -4.92 17.79 -5.88
C PHE A 37 -6.02 17.04 -6.67
N LYS A 38 -6.84 17.81 -7.39
CA LYS A 38 -7.86 17.30 -8.31
C LYS A 38 -7.31 17.22 -9.74
N ASN A 39 -7.85 16.31 -10.55
CA ASN A 39 -7.55 16.24 -11.98
C ASN A 39 -8.29 17.36 -12.77
N GLU A 40 -8.10 17.42 -14.09
CA GLU A 40 -8.73 18.42 -14.97
C GLU A 40 -10.27 18.35 -14.95
N ALA A 41 -10.84 17.18 -14.66
CA ALA A 41 -12.28 16.98 -14.50
C ALA A 41 -12.82 17.40 -13.12
N GLY A 42 -11.95 17.83 -12.19
CA GLY A 42 -12.33 18.25 -10.85
C GLY A 42 -12.47 17.11 -9.83
N GLU A 43 -12.08 15.89 -10.20
CA GLU A 43 -12.16 14.68 -9.37
C GLU A 43 -10.89 14.45 -8.56
N ARG A 44 -11.03 13.83 -7.38
CA ARG A 44 -9.89 13.40 -6.55
C ARG A 44 -9.55 11.95 -6.86
N GLU A 45 -8.34 11.73 -7.35
CA GLU A 45 -7.81 10.39 -7.64
C GLU A 45 -7.04 9.82 -6.44
N ALA A 46 -6.90 8.50 -6.43
CA ALA A 46 -6.06 7.78 -5.48
C ALA A 46 -5.00 6.98 -6.22
N ASP A 47 -3.79 6.95 -5.66
CA ASP A 47 -2.73 6.04 -6.05
C ASP A 47 -2.85 4.75 -5.25
N PHE A 48 -2.58 3.61 -5.89
CA PHE A 48 -2.68 2.29 -5.29
C PHE A 48 -1.30 1.66 -5.14
N ILE A 49 -0.77 1.66 -3.93
CA ILE A 49 0.60 1.21 -3.63
C ILE A 49 0.54 -0.19 -3.04
N ASN A 50 1.25 -1.13 -3.64
CA ASN A 50 1.43 -2.47 -3.08
C ASN A 50 2.51 -2.45 -2.00
N CYS A 51 2.15 -2.90 -0.80
CA CYS A 51 3.04 -3.00 0.35
C CYS A 51 3.21 -4.47 0.76
N VAL A 52 4.41 -4.82 1.20
CA VAL A 52 4.77 -6.13 1.74
C VAL A 52 5.40 -5.93 3.11
N ILE A 53 4.91 -6.67 4.10
CA ILE A 53 5.50 -6.68 5.45
C ILE A 53 5.98 -8.09 5.80
N TRP A 54 7.10 -8.15 6.52
CA TRP A 54 7.78 -9.38 6.94
C TRP A 54 7.98 -9.39 8.45
N ARG A 55 8.11 -10.59 9.02
CA ARG A 55 8.67 -10.85 10.35
C ARG A 55 9.34 -12.22 10.40
#